data_AF-A0A3S5ASJ9-F1
#
_entry.id   AF-A0A3S5ASJ9-F1
#
_cell.length_a   1.000
_cell.length_b   1.000
_cell.length_c   1.000
_cell.angle_alpha   90.00
_cell.angle_beta   90.00
_cell.angle_gamma   90.00
#
_symmetry.space_group_name_H-M   'P 1'
#
loop_
_entity.id
_entity.type
_entity.pdbx_description
1 polymer ?
#
loop_
_entity_poly.entity_id
_entity_poly.type
_entity_poly.pdbx_seq_one_letter_code
_entity_poly.pdbx_strand_id
1 'polypeptide(L)'
;MFQVPTAVEDEFELPYGMHTVLFFRGRKTEKEKFAGGEFTTTVEAFIAVNGRAIQGATSHHLGDNFARMFDVTFLDRDTQQPRLVQQNSWGITTRTLGVMVMVHGDD
;
A
#
# COMPACT_ATOMS: atom_id res chain seq x y z
N MET A 1 24.95 15.90 4.26
CA MET A 1 24.67 14.81 3.30
C MET A 1 23.63 13.92 3.96
N PHE A 2 22.35 14.23 3.77
CA PHE A 2 21.26 13.44 4.34
C PHE A 2 20.92 12.34 3.35
N GLN A 3 21.33 11.10 3.64
CA GLN A 3 20.74 9.93 3.01
C GLN A 3 19.33 9.79 3.57
N VAL A 4 18.35 10.19 2.77
CA VAL A 4 16.96 9.77 2.96
C VAL A 4 16.95 8.25 2.71
N PRO A 5 16.56 7.41 3.68
CA PRO A 5 16.50 5.97 3.47
C PRO A 5 15.50 5.65 2.35
N THR A 6 15.99 4.88 1.39
CA THR A 6 15.31 4.29 0.25
C THR A 6 14.19 3.34 0.69
N ALA A 7 13.02 3.89 1.03
CA ALA A 7 11.77 3.14 1.19
C ALA A 7 10.64 3.69 0.29
N VAL A 8 10.97 4.60 -0.64
CA VAL A 8 10.01 5.24 -1.55
C VAL A 8 9.95 4.53 -2.91
N GLU A 9 10.75 3.49 -3.09
CA GLU A 9 10.74 2.61 -4.26
C GLU A 9 10.48 1.17 -3.82
N ASP A 10 9.36 0.94 -3.12
CA ASP A 10 8.88 -0.42 -2.88
C ASP A 10 8.66 -1.08 -4.26
N GLU A 11 9.65 -1.86 -4.69
CA GLU A 11 9.48 -2.91 -5.67
C GLU A 11 8.38 -3.82 -5.13
N PHE A 12 7.15 -3.58 -5.57
CA PHE A 12 6.04 -4.49 -5.32
C PHE A 12 6.30 -5.77 -6.13
N GLU A 13 7.17 -6.65 -5.61
CA GLU A 13 7.19 -8.05 -5.99
C GLU A 13 5.89 -8.65 -5.47
N LEU A 14 5.00 -8.98 -6.39
CA LEU A 14 3.76 -9.64 -6.06
C LEU A 14 4.09 -11.04 -5.52
N PRO A 15 3.85 -11.33 -4.23
CA PRO A 15 4.13 -12.66 -3.72
C PRO A 15 3.23 -13.66 -4.46
N TYR A 16 3.78 -14.82 -4.83
CA TYR A 16 3.07 -15.96 -5.43
C TYR A 16 2.61 -15.82 -6.90
N GLY A 17 3.50 -15.50 -7.83
CA GLY A 17 3.25 -15.78 -9.26
C GLY A 17 2.18 -14.92 -9.92
N MET A 18 1.73 -13.85 -9.25
CA MET A 18 0.83 -12.82 -9.79
C MET A 18 1.42 -12.01 -10.96
N HIS A 19 2.59 -12.42 -11.48
CA HIS A 19 3.23 -11.89 -12.68
C HIS A 19 2.38 -12.03 -13.95
N THR A 20 1.36 -12.90 -13.94
CA THR A 20 0.51 -13.12 -15.13
C THR A 20 -0.56 -12.05 -15.30
N VAL A 21 -0.96 -11.36 -14.22
CA VAL A 21 -1.92 -10.25 -14.25
C VAL A 21 -1.14 -8.93 -14.27
N LEU A 22 -1.37 -8.11 -15.29
CA LEU A 22 -0.79 -6.77 -15.38
C LEU A 22 -1.44 -5.83 -14.35
N PHE A 23 -0.63 -5.27 -13.47
CA PHE A 23 -1.04 -4.24 -12.52
C PHE A 23 -0.37 -2.90 -12.81
N PHE A 24 -1.12 -1.82 -12.62
CA PHE A 24 -0.68 -0.44 -12.70
C PHE A 24 -0.44 0.09 -11.28
N ARG A 25 0.81 0.43 -10.97
CA ARG A 25 1.18 1.07 -9.70
C ARG A 25 0.74 2.54 -9.71
N GLY A 26 0.23 3.03 -8.59
CA GLY A 26 -0.16 4.43 -8.47
C GLY A 26 -0.32 4.90 -7.03
N ARG A 27 -0.61 6.19 -6.87
CA ARG A 27 -0.97 6.83 -5.60
C ARG A 27 -2.43 7.27 -5.65
N LYS A 28 -3.19 6.96 -4.61
CA LYS A 28 -4.58 7.44 -4.47
C LYS A 28 -4.60 8.95 -4.29
N THR A 29 -5.66 9.58 -4.76
CA THR A 29 -5.95 10.99 -4.51
C THR A 29 -6.27 11.21 -3.03
N GLU A 30 -6.26 12.45 -2.58
CA GLU A 30 -6.64 12.79 -1.19
C GLU A 30 -8.05 12.34 -0.82
N LYS A 31 -8.97 12.28 -1.81
CA LYS A 31 -10.34 11.80 -1.59
C LYS A 31 -10.41 10.28 -1.40
N GLU A 32 -9.50 9.52 -2.02
CA GLU A 32 -9.56 8.06 -2.11
C GLU A 32 -8.49 7.36 -1.22
N LYS A 33 -7.62 8.12 -0.55
CA LYS A 33 -6.64 7.55 0.38
C LYS A 33 -7.31 7.02 1.63
N PHE A 34 -6.63 6.13 2.34
CA PHE A 34 -7.06 5.73 3.67
C PHE A 34 -7.10 6.94 4.61
N ALA A 35 -8.27 7.23 5.19
CA ALA A 35 -8.53 8.49 5.88
C ALA A 35 -7.60 8.77 7.07
N GLY A 36 -7.08 7.73 7.72
CA GLY A 36 -6.12 7.87 8.82
C GLY A 36 -4.65 7.93 8.38
N GLY A 37 -4.36 7.77 7.09
CA GLY A 37 -2.99 7.76 6.56
C GLY A 37 -2.59 9.06 5.88
N GLU A 38 -1.28 9.30 5.82
CA GLU A 38 -0.72 10.42 5.06
C GLU A 38 -0.91 10.22 3.56
N PHE A 39 -0.58 9.02 3.06
CA PHE A 39 -0.81 8.65 1.68
C PHE A 39 -1.09 7.16 1.51
N THR A 40 -1.66 6.80 0.36
CA THR A 40 -1.95 5.41 -0.01
C THR A 40 -1.44 5.15 -1.42
N THR A 41 -0.57 4.16 -1.54
CA THR A 41 -0.19 3.56 -2.83
C THR A 41 -1.11 2.38 -3.12
N THR A 42 -1.29 2.09 -4.41
CA THR A 42 -2.24 1.11 -4.90
C THR A 42 -1.69 0.40 -6.12
N VAL A 43 -2.18 -0.81 -6.35
CA VAL A 43 -2.05 -1.51 -7.63
C VAL A 43 -3.44 -1.74 -8.21
N GLU A 44 -3.65 -1.25 -9.42
CA GLU A 44 -4.93 -1.33 -10.14
C GLU A 44 -4.80 -2.30 -11.31
N ALA A 45 -5.80 -3.14 -11.54
CA ALA A 45 -5.92 -3.96 -12.74
C ALA A 45 -7.11 -3.51 -13.58
N PHE A 46 -7.09 -3.81 -14.87
CA PHE A 46 -8.21 -3.56 -15.78
C PHE A 46 -8.85 -4.88 -16.19
N ILE A 47 -10.18 -4.97 -16.04
CA ILE A 47 -10.96 -6.15 -16.40
C ILE A 47 -11.63 -5.89 -17.75
N ALA A 48 -11.08 -6.53 -18.81
CA ALA A 48 -11.52 -6.31 -20.18
C ALA A 48 -12.99 -6.71 -20.42
N VAL A 49 -13.46 -7.81 -19.81
CA VAL A 49 -14.82 -8.35 -20.04
C VAL A 49 -15.94 -7.40 -19.63
N ASN A 50 -15.70 -6.47 -18.71
CA ASN A 50 -16.70 -5.49 -18.27
C ASN A 50 -16.24 -4.03 -18.41
N GLY A 51 -15.01 -3.80 -18.88
CA GLY A 51 -14.45 -2.46 -19.10
C GLY A 51 -14.17 -1.66 -17.83
N ARG A 52 -13.94 -2.32 -16.68
CA ARG A 52 -13.77 -1.63 -15.38
C ARG A 52 -12.40 -1.88 -14.77
N ALA A 53 -11.90 -0.87 -14.05
CA ALA A 53 -10.74 -1.02 -13.19
C ALA A 53 -11.12 -1.68 -11.86
N ILE A 54 -10.18 -2.41 -11.27
CA ILE A 54 -10.31 -3.04 -9.97
C ILE A 54 -9.03 -2.88 -9.15
N GLN A 55 -9.19 -2.46 -7.91
CA GLN A 55 -8.10 -2.35 -6.95
C GLN A 55 -7.69 -3.73 -6.44
N GLY A 56 -6.42 -4.09 -6.64
CA GLY A 56 -5.85 -5.38 -6.26
C GLY A 56 -5.30 -5.42 -4.83
N ALA A 57 -4.52 -4.40 -4.46
CA ALA A 57 -3.91 -4.27 -3.15
C ALA A 57 -3.60 -2.80 -2.81
N THR A 58 -3.37 -2.52 -1.54
CA THR A 58 -2.97 -1.19 -1.04
C THR A 58 -1.78 -1.27 -0.10
N SER A 59 -1.00 -0.19 -0.10
CA SER A 59 -0.05 0.12 0.96
C SER A 59 -0.28 1.55 1.43
N HIS A 60 -0.22 1.76 2.72
CA HIS A 60 -0.57 3.00 3.40
C HIS A 60 0.63 3.44 4.24
N HIS A 61 1.09 4.66 3.97
CA HIS A 61 1.94 5.35 4.92
C HIS A 61 1.04 6.08 5.92
N LEU A 62 1.08 5.64 7.17
CA LEU A 62 0.19 6.12 8.22
C LEU A 62 0.77 7.34 8.96
N GLY A 63 2.06 7.62 8.78
CA GLY A 63 2.77 8.63 9.53
C GLY A 63 2.79 8.28 11.03
N ASP A 64 2.59 9.31 11.86
CA ASP A 64 2.44 9.18 13.31
C ASP A 64 0.98 9.25 13.80
N ASN A 65 0.00 9.25 12.88
CA ASN A 65 -1.40 9.46 13.21
C ASN A 65 -1.93 8.43 14.20
N PHE A 66 -1.70 7.14 13.90
CA PHE A 66 -2.11 6.03 14.76
C PHE A 66 -1.25 5.93 16.02
N ALA A 67 0.04 6.26 15.92
CA ALA A 67 0.92 6.31 17.07
C ALA A 67 0.44 7.32 18.11
N ARG A 68 -0.05 8.49 17.66
CA ARG A 68 -0.65 9.52 18.53
C ARG A 68 -1.98 9.08 19.15
N MET A 69 -2.81 8.34 18.41
CA MET A 69 -4.10 7.85 18.91
C MET A 69 -3.95 6.74 19.95
N PHE A 70 -2.89 5.94 19.86
CA PHE A 70 -2.64 4.77 20.71
C PHE A 70 -1.43 4.91 21.65
N ASP A 71 -0.90 6.12 21.79
CA ASP A 71 0.28 6.46 22.62
C ASP A 71 1.50 5.54 22.38
N VAL A 72 1.74 5.18 21.12
CA VAL A 72 2.87 4.32 20.73
C VAL A 72 4.13 5.17 20.58
N THR A 73 5.00 5.11 21.59
CA THR A 73 6.23 5.90 21.66
C THR A 73 7.47 5.04 21.89
N PHE A 74 8.63 5.58 21.53
CA PHE A 74 9.95 5.01 21.83
C PHE A 74 10.88 6.11 22.37
N LEU A 75 11.93 5.71 23.09
CA LEU A 75 12.95 6.63 23.57
C LEU A 75 13.98 6.90 22.46
N ASP A 76 14.11 8.16 22.07
CA ASP A 76 15.08 8.57 21.05
C ASP A 76 16.52 8.42 21.57
N ARG A 77 17.39 7.82 20.76
CA ARG A 77 18.76 7.51 21.18
C ARG A 77 19.58 8.76 21.50
N ASP A 78 19.43 9.82 20.72
CA ASP A 78 20.27 11.01 20.80
C ASP A 78 19.74 12.01 21.82
N THR A 79 18.42 12.22 21.82
CA THR A 79 17.77 13.21 22.68
C THR A 79 17.26 12.66 24.01
N GLN A 80 17.16 11.32 24.14
CA GLN A 80 16.56 10.65 25.31
C GLN A 80 15.13 11.15 25.61
N GLN A 81 14.42 11.62 24.59
CA GLN A 81 13.03 12.09 24.70
C GLN A 81 12.06 11.07 24.06
N PRO A 82 10.82 10.97 24.56
CA PRO A 82 9.78 10.17 23.91
C PRO A 82 9.49 10.69 22.50
N ARG A 83 9.51 9.81 21.50
CA ARG A 83 9.11 10.11 20.12
C ARG A 83 8.04 9.12 19.64
N LEU A 84 7.16 9.59 18.76
CA LEU A 84 6.14 8.77 18.12
C LEU A 84 6.76 7.88 17.04
N VAL A 85 6.27 6.64 16.95
CA VAL A 85 6.67 5.74 15.87
C VAL A 85 6.04 6.13 14.53
N GLN A 86 6.77 5.92 13.45
CA GLN A 86 6.26 6.02 12.09
C GLN A 86 5.68 4.66 11.67
N GLN A 87 4.47 4.64 11.14
CA GLN A 87 3.75 3.40 10.85
C GLN A 87 3.37 3.30 9.38
N ASN A 88 3.41 2.07 8.87
CA ASN A 88 2.85 1.68 7.58
C ASN A 88 1.90 0.49 7.78
N SER A 89 0.90 0.35 6.91
CA SER A 89 0.10 -0.86 6.81
C SER A 89 -0.17 -1.18 5.35
N TRP A 90 -0.40 -2.45 5.04
CA TRP A 90 -0.65 -2.90 3.67
C TRP A 90 -1.57 -4.11 3.69
N GLY A 91 -2.28 -4.33 2.59
CA GLY A 91 -3.31 -5.36 2.52
C GLY A 91 -3.52 -5.89 1.12
N ILE A 92 -3.69 -7.20 1.05
CA ILE A 92 -4.09 -7.96 -0.13
C ILE A 92 -5.18 -8.94 0.33
N THR A 93 -6.13 -9.24 -0.56
CA THR A 93 -7.24 -10.17 -0.25
C THR A 93 -7.36 -11.22 -1.34
N THR A 94 -8.19 -12.24 -1.09
CA THR A 94 -8.55 -13.26 -2.10
C THR A 94 -9.23 -12.67 -3.35
N ARG A 95 -9.57 -11.37 -3.37
CA ARG A 95 -9.97 -10.64 -4.57
C ARG A 95 -8.99 -10.84 -5.73
N THR A 96 -7.69 -10.95 -5.47
CA THR A 96 -6.68 -11.13 -6.53
C THR A 96 -6.85 -12.45 -7.28
N LEU A 97 -7.39 -13.49 -6.64
CA LEU A 97 -7.76 -14.74 -7.33
C LEU A 97 -8.94 -14.51 -8.28
N GLY A 98 -9.93 -13.70 -7.89
CA GLY A 98 -11.01 -13.29 -8.77
C GLY A 98 -10.52 -12.48 -9.96
N VAL A 99 -9.56 -11.57 -9.74
CA VAL A 99 -8.91 -10.82 -10.82
C VAL A 99 -8.19 -11.77 -11.79
N MET A 100 -7.44 -12.75 -11.27
CA MET A 100 -6.77 -13.77 -12.08
C MET A 100 -7.76 -14.51 -12.98
N VAL A 101 -8.88 -14.99 -12.42
CA VAL A 101 -9.93 -15.69 -13.18
C VAL A 101 -10.57 -14.77 -14.21
N MET A 102 -10.87 -13.51 -13.87
CA MET A 102 -11.48 -12.58 -14.82
C MET A 102 -10.55 -12.14 -15.95
N VAL A 103 -9.22 -12.17 -15.74
CA VAL A 103 -8.23 -11.76 -16.74
C VAL A 103 -7.81 -12.93 -17.63
N HIS A 104 -7.75 -14.15 -17.10
CA HIS A 104 -7.28 -15.33 -17.82
C HIS A 104 -8.38 -16.35 -18.16
N GLY A 105 -9.62 -16.11 -17.73
CA GLY A 105 -10.75 -16.95 -18.07
C GLY A 105 -11.05 -16.93 -19.57
N ASP A 106 -11.37 -18.10 -20.10
CA ASP A 106 -11.81 -18.36 -21.46
C ASP A 106 -13.29 -18.81 -21.49
N ASP A 107 -13.75 -19.33 -22.64
CA ASP A 107 -15.15 -19.70 -22.92
C ASP A 107 -15.68 -20.88 -22.09
#